data_AF-A0A1H0X8F2-F1
#
_entry.id   AF-A0A1H0X8F2-F1
#
_cell.length_a   1.000
_cell.length_b   1.000
_cell.length_c   1.000
_cell.angle_alpha   90.00
_cell.angle_beta   90.00
_cell.angle_gamma   90.00
#
_symmetry.space_group_name_H-M   'P 1'
#
loop_
_entity.id
_entity.type
_entity.pdbx_description
1 polymer ?
#
loop_
_entity_poly.entity_id
_entity_poly.type
_entity_poly.pdbx_seq_one_letter_code
_entity_poly.pdbx_strand_id
1 'polypeptide(L)'
;MTQDNTGKLAEELRLLVDTAAERMQPWLQRVAEAGDGSHTPETCGWCPLCNGVALLRGDRSELAAKAAEHAAGLVAVLRAALREPGAPPEHAADEPAPETGQRVQHIKVVRKTD
;
A
#
# COMPACT_ATOMS: atom_id res chain seq x y z
N MET A 1 -12.10 -31.82 7.50
CA MET A 1 -12.02 -31.43 6.07
C MET A 1 -11.73 -29.95 5.86
N THR A 2 -12.48 -28.98 6.41
CA THR A 2 -12.17 -27.54 6.21
C THR A 2 -10.90 -27.08 6.95
N GLN A 3 -10.65 -27.62 8.14
CA GLN A 3 -9.45 -27.30 8.96
C GLN A 3 -8.14 -27.74 8.29
N ASP A 4 -8.18 -28.90 7.61
CA ASP A 4 -7.03 -29.51 6.92
C ASP A 4 -6.61 -28.67 5.70
N ASN A 5 -7.58 -28.09 5.00
CA ASN A 5 -7.35 -27.20 3.87
C ASN A 5 -6.74 -25.86 4.31
N THR A 6 -7.18 -25.28 5.44
CA THR A 6 -6.57 -24.07 5.99
C THR A 6 -5.11 -24.29 6.39
N GLY A 7 -4.79 -25.45 6.98
CA GLY A 7 -3.41 -25.81 7.30
C GLY A 7 -2.53 -25.93 6.06
N LYS A 8 -3.03 -26.59 5.01
CA LYS A 8 -2.31 -26.72 3.72
C LYS A 8 -2.10 -25.38 3.03
N LEU A 9 -3.12 -24.53 2.97
CA LEU A 9 -3.03 -23.17 2.41
C LEU A 9 -2.01 -22.30 3.16
N ALA A 10 -2.01 -22.38 4.50
CA ALA A 10 -1.04 -21.65 5.32
C ALA A 10 0.40 -22.10 5.04
N GLU A 11 0.60 -23.38 4.77
CA GLU A 11 1.91 -23.93 4.44
C GLU A 11 2.37 -23.54 3.03
N GLU A 12 1.48 -23.61 2.04
CA GLU A 12 1.76 -23.11 0.68
C GLU A 12 2.06 -21.61 0.69
N LEU A 13 1.33 -20.83 1.49
CA LEU A 13 1.60 -19.40 1.67
C LEU A 13 2.96 -19.15 2.32
N ARG A 14 3.35 -19.93 3.33
CA ARG A 14 4.69 -19.84 3.93
C ARG A 14 5.78 -20.07 2.91
N LEU A 15 5.68 -21.15 2.14
CA LEU A 15 6.65 -21.47 1.09
C LEU A 15 6.77 -20.34 0.05
N LEU A 16 5.63 -19.72 -0.31
CA LEU A 16 5.61 -18.58 -1.22
C LEU A 16 6.29 -17.34 -0.61
N VAL A 17 6.03 -17.06 0.66
CA VAL A 17 6.62 -15.93 1.39
C VAL A 17 8.13 -16.12 1.57
N ASP A 18 8.59 -17.33 1.89
CA ASP A 18 10.02 -17.62 2.04
C ASP A 18 10.74 -17.41 0.70
N THR A 19 10.17 -17.92 -0.39
CA THR A 19 10.71 -17.71 -1.74
C THR A 19 10.74 -16.21 -2.11
N ALA A 20 9.70 -15.46 -1.76
CA ALA A 20 9.64 -14.02 -1.99
C ALA A 20 10.69 -13.27 -1.15
N ALA A 21 10.89 -13.66 0.12
CA ALA A 21 11.86 -13.07 1.03
C ALA A 21 13.29 -13.27 0.51
N GLU A 22 13.64 -14.47 0.04
CA GLU A 22 14.92 -14.76 -0.60
C GLU A 22 15.15 -13.87 -1.83
N ARG A 23 14.11 -13.67 -2.66
CA ARG A 23 14.16 -12.82 -3.84
C ARG A 23 14.32 -11.33 -3.51
N MET A 24 13.75 -10.89 -2.39
CA MET A 24 13.77 -9.51 -1.90
C MET A 24 15.06 -9.16 -1.17
N GLN A 25 15.75 -10.13 -0.57
CA GLN A 25 17.01 -9.92 0.15
C GLN A 25 18.04 -9.03 -0.57
N PRO A 26 18.36 -9.23 -1.87
CA PRO A 26 19.32 -8.35 -2.57
C PRO A 26 18.80 -6.92 -2.77
N TRP A 27 17.49 -6.71 -2.83
CA TRP A 27 16.91 -5.38 -2.89
C TRP A 27 16.95 -4.69 -1.52
N LEU A 28 16.60 -5.42 -0.45
CA LEU A 28 16.71 -4.94 0.92
C LEU A 28 18.16 -4.56 1.27
N GLN A 29 19.13 -5.35 0.84
CA GLN A 29 20.55 -5.05 1.02
C GLN A 29 20.94 -3.73 0.32
N ARG A 30 20.51 -3.53 -0.93
CA ARG A 30 20.75 -2.25 -1.64
C ARG A 30 20.07 -1.06 -0.98
N VAL A 31 18.88 -1.25 -0.41
CA VAL A 31 18.18 -0.19 0.34
C VAL A 31 18.90 0.12 1.66
N ALA A 32 19.40 -0.90 2.35
CA ALA A 32 20.17 -0.74 3.57
C ALA A 32 21.49 0.00 3.31
N GLU A 33 22.19 -0.36 2.24
CA GLU A 33 23.39 0.34 1.76
C GLU A 33 23.07 1.76 1.29
N ALA A 34 21.94 2.01 0.61
CA ALA A 34 21.56 3.37 0.22
C ALA A 34 21.19 4.28 1.41
N GLY A 35 20.84 3.70 2.57
CA GLY A 35 20.46 4.40 3.78
C GLY A 35 21.64 4.81 4.68
N ASP A 36 22.88 4.43 4.33
CA ASP A 36 24.09 4.84 5.06
C ASP A 36 24.59 6.25 4.64
N GLY A 37 24.00 6.81 3.57
CA GLY A 37 24.23 8.18 3.15
C GLY A 37 23.69 9.16 4.18
N SER A 38 24.52 10.14 4.56
CA SER A 38 24.24 11.24 5.49
C SER A 38 22.86 11.90 5.29
N HIS A 39 21.81 11.35 5.92
CA HIS A 39 20.47 11.93 5.91
C HIS A 39 20.40 13.09 6.89
N THR A 40 20.25 14.31 6.38
CA THR A 40 19.99 15.49 7.21
C THR A 40 18.49 15.58 7.54
N PRO A 41 18.10 16.05 8.74
CA PRO A 41 16.70 16.06 9.20
C PRO A 41 15.72 16.79 8.25
N GLU A 42 16.21 17.76 7.48
CA GLU A 42 15.46 18.48 6.43
C GLU A 42 15.06 17.60 5.22
N THR A 43 15.71 16.46 5.00
CA THR A 43 15.38 15.51 3.91
C THR A 43 14.38 14.43 4.31
N CYS A 44 14.09 14.28 5.61
CA CYS A 44 13.18 13.26 6.12
C CYS A 44 11.69 13.53 5.85
N GLY A 45 11.32 14.75 5.45
CA GLY A 45 9.92 15.10 5.14
C GLY A 45 9.32 14.36 3.94
N TRP A 46 10.15 13.94 2.97
CA TRP A 46 9.73 13.21 1.78
C TRP A 46 10.26 11.76 1.74
N CYS A 47 11.20 11.39 2.60
CA CYS A 47 11.83 10.08 2.53
C CYS A 47 10.78 8.95 2.73
N PRO A 48 10.60 8.03 1.76
CA PRO A 48 9.62 6.96 1.85
C PRO A 48 9.94 5.97 2.98
N LEU A 49 11.22 5.81 3.35
CA LEU A 49 11.63 4.99 4.48
C LEU A 49 11.26 5.65 5.82
N CYS A 50 11.54 6.95 5.99
CA CYS A 50 11.16 7.69 7.20
C CYS A 50 9.63 7.75 7.36
N ASN A 51 8.89 7.96 6.27
CA ASN A 51 7.43 7.85 6.27
C ASN A 51 6.96 6.43 6.58
N GLY A 52 7.60 5.40 6.04
CA GLY A 52 7.34 3.99 6.38
C GLY A 52 7.57 3.67 7.86
N VAL A 53 8.66 4.17 8.44
CA VAL A 53 8.95 4.02 9.87
C VAL A 53 7.95 4.81 10.74
N ALA A 54 7.55 6.01 10.32
CA ALA A 54 6.51 6.78 11.01
C ALA A 54 5.15 6.05 10.97
N LEU A 55 4.81 5.42 9.84
CA LEU A 55 3.65 4.54 9.72
C LEU A 55 3.73 3.35 10.68
N LEU A 56 4.88 2.65 10.73
CA LEU A 56 5.10 1.53 11.67
C LEU A 56 5.06 1.98 13.15
N ARG A 57 5.52 3.20 13.44
CA ARG A 57 5.53 3.78 14.79
C ARG A 57 4.15 4.29 15.22
N GLY A 58 3.18 4.33 14.32
CA GLY A 58 1.83 4.82 14.59
C GLY A 58 1.75 6.34 14.72
N ASP A 59 2.74 7.07 14.19
CA ASP A 59 2.60 8.51 14.03
C ASP A 59 1.40 8.79 13.13
N ARG A 60 0.61 9.83 13.45
CA ARG A 60 -0.56 10.25 12.65
C ARG A 60 -0.12 10.83 11.31
N SER A 61 0.44 10.01 10.42
CA SER A 61 0.50 10.37 9.02
C SER A 61 -0.92 10.25 8.46
N GLU A 62 -1.38 11.29 7.77
CA GLU A 62 -2.68 11.30 7.08
C GLU A 62 -2.80 10.08 6.14
N LEU A 63 -1.66 9.64 5.61
CA LEU A 63 -1.49 8.42 4.82
C LEU A 63 -1.84 7.14 5.59
N ALA A 64 -1.54 7.06 6.89
CA ALA A 64 -1.89 5.91 7.74
C ALA A 64 -3.40 5.73 7.86
N ALA A 65 -4.12 6.84 8.06
CA ALA A 65 -5.57 6.83 8.20
C ALA A 65 -6.25 6.40 6.89
N LYS A 66 -5.79 6.94 5.76
CA LYS A 66 -6.26 6.55 4.42
C LYS A 66 -5.92 5.09 4.09
N ALA A 67 -4.70 4.65 4.41
CA ALA A 67 -4.30 3.27 4.21
C ALA A 67 -5.14 2.29 5.06
N ALA A 68 -5.45 2.66 6.31
CA ALA A 68 -6.31 1.85 7.18
C ALA A 68 -7.75 1.73 6.67
N GLU A 69 -8.32 2.83 6.14
CA GLU A 69 -9.65 2.81 5.50
C GLU A 69 -9.69 1.83 4.31
N HIS A 70 -8.68 1.87 3.44
CA HIS A 70 -8.60 0.94 2.30
C HIS A 70 -8.25 -0.51 2.72
N ALA A 71 -7.41 -0.69 3.73
CA ALA A 71 -7.04 -2.00 4.26
C ALA A 71 -8.24 -2.74 4.87
N ALA A 72 -9.15 -2.03 5.53
CA ALA A 72 -10.37 -2.62 6.06
C ALA A 72 -11.25 -3.20 4.94
N GLY A 73 -11.39 -2.49 3.82
CA GLY A 73 -12.10 -2.99 2.63
C GLY A 73 -11.42 -4.23 2.02
N LEU A 74 -10.10 -4.19 1.86
CA LEU A 74 -9.34 -5.33 1.35
C LEU A 74 -9.46 -6.57 2.24
N VAL A 75 -9.37 -6.39 3.56
CA VAL A 75 -9.51 -7.48 4.54
C VAL A 75 -10.95 -8.03 4.53
N ALA A 76 -11.96 -7.19 4.31
CA ALA A 76 -13.34 -7.64 4.17
C ALA A 76 -13.51 -8.52 2.91
N VAL A 77 -12.96 -8.10 1.77
CA VAL A 77 -12.96 -8.89 0.53
C VAL A 77 -12.20 -10.20 0.71
N LEU A 78 -11.03 -10.16 1.34
CA LEU A 78 -10.24 -11.36 1.61
C LEU A 78 -11.00 -12.35 2.51
N ARG A 79 -11.68 -11.86 3.54
CA ARG A 79 -12.53 -12.71 4.40
C ARG A 79 -13.74 -13.27 3.64
N ALA A 80 -14.31 -12.51 2.71
CA ALA A 80 -15.38 -13.00 1.84
C ALA A 80 -14.88 -14.10 0.91
N ALA A 81 -13.76 -13.87 0.21
CA ALA A 81 -13.14 -14.84 -0.67
C ALA A 81 -12.71 -16.13 0.06
N LEU A 82 -12.22 -16.03 1.29
CA LEU A 82 -11.86 -17.18 2.12
C LEU A 82 -13.09 -17.93 2.69
N ARG A 83 -14.25 -17.27 2.79
CA ARG A 83 -15.51 -17.89 3.22
C ARG A 83 -16.22 -18.62 2.08
N GLU A 84 -15.99 -18.22 0.83
CA GLU A 84 -16.63 -18.81 -0.36
C GLU A 84 -15.65 -19.61 -1.23
N PRO A 85 -15.38 -20.88 -0.92
CA PRO A 85 -14.93 -21.81 -1.95
C PRO A 85 -16.14 -22.19 -2.85
N GLY A 86 -16.46 -21.34 -3.83
CA GLY A 86 -17.21 -21.80 -5.01
C GLY A 86 -18.50 -21.08 -5.45
N ALA A 87 -18.64 -19.76 -5.31
CA ALA A 87 -19.69 -19.01 -6.02
C ALA A 87 -19.08 -18.22 -7.20
N PRO A 88 -19.60 -18.37 -8.44
CA PRO A 88 -19.17 -17.53 -9.56
C PRO A 88 -19.61 -16.09 -9.34
N PRO A 89 -18.76 -15.07 -9.59
CA PRO A 89 -19.16 -13.68 -9.48
C PRO A 89 -20.18 -13.34 -10.58
N GLU A 90 -21.41 -13.00 -10.18
CA GLU A 90 -22.34 -12.29 -11.06
C GLU A 90 -21.78 -10.91 -11.35
N HIS A 91 -21.32 -10.73 -12.58
CA HIS A 91 -20.82 -9.46 -13.07
C HIS A 91 -22.02 -8.51 -13.21
N ALA A 92 -22.22 -7.65 -12.22
CA ALA A 92 -23.01 -6.43 -12.42
C ALA A 92 -22.15 -5.48 -13.27
N ALA A 93 -22.46 -5.42 -14.56
CA ALA A 93 -21.95 -4.41 -15.47
C ALA A 93 -22.51 -3.05 -15.03
N ASP A 94 -21.68 -2.22 -14.43
CA ASP A 94 -21.95 -0.80 -14.23
C ASP A 94 -21.23 -0.02 -15.34
N GLU A 95 -22.02 0.59 -16.22
CA GLU A 95 -21.58 1.41 -17.34
C GLU A 95 -20.90 2.71 -16.86
N PRO A 96 -19.86 3.22 -17.55
CA PRO A 96 -19.13 4.41 -17.14
C PRO A 96 -19.83 5.70 -17.58
N ALA A 97 -19.91 6.69 -16.70
CA ALA A 97 -20.36 8.06 -17.01
C ALA A 97 -19.49 9.11 -16.27
N PRO A 98 -19.35 10.33 -16.82
CA PRO A 98 -18.07 10.87 -17.27
C PRO A 98 -17.27 11.64 -16.22
N GLU A 99 -15.98 11.73 -16.50
CA GLU A 99 -14.96 12.43 -15.74
C GLU A 99 -15.31 13.91 -15.53
N THR A 100 -15.51 14.30 -14.27
CA THR A 100 -15.52 15.71 -13.88
C THR A 100 -14.09 16.24 -13.97
N GLY A 101 -13.81 16.94 -15.07
CA GLY A 101 -12.51 17.53 -15.36
C GLY A 101 -11.91 18.29 -14.18
N GLN A 102 -10.61 18.08 -13.99
CA GLN A 102 -9.79 18.69 -12.96
C GLN A 102 -9.85 20.24 -13.07
N ARG A 103 -10.55 20.90 -12.15
CA ARG A 103 -10.61 22.37 -12.09
C ARG A 103 -9.34 22.92 -11.47
N VAL A 104 -8.44 23.43 -12.32
CA VAL A 104 -7.25 24.17 -11.89
C VAL A 104 -7.59 25.66 -11.77
N GLN A 105 -7.34 26.28 -10.62
CA GLN A 105 -7.46 27.73 -10.46
C GLN A 105 -6.15 28.39 -10.90
N HIS A 106 -6.21 29.20 -11.96
CA HIS A 106 -5.10 30.07 -12.34
C HIS A 106 -5.06 31.30 -11.44
N ILE A 107 -4.04 31.36 -10.58
CA ILE A 107 -3.72 32.55 -9.78
C ILE A 107 -2.84 33.47 -10.63
N LYS A 108 -3.27 34.72 -10.86
CA LYS A 108 -2.44 35.73 -11.52
C LYS A 108 -1.38 36.25 -10.55
N VAL A 109 -0.11 36.00 -10.85
CA VAL A 109 1.02 36.58 -10.11
C VAL A 109 1.37 37.92 -10.75
N VAL A 110 1.24 39.00 -9.99
CA VAL A 110 1.70 40.34 -10.39
C VAL A 110 3.13 40.51 -9.90
N ARG A 111 4.10 40.67 -10.80
CA ARG A 111 5.47 41.01 -10.40
C ARG A 111 5.49 42.45 -9.90
N LYS A 112 5.89 42.63 -8.65
CA LYS A 112 6.19 43.93 -8.07
C LYS A 112 7.61 44.30 -8.51
N THR A 113 7.72 45.28 -9.41
CA THR A 113 9.00 45.91 -9.74
C THR A 113 9.24 47.01 -8.73
N ASP A 114 10.37 46.93 -8.02
CA ASP A 114 10.95 48.02 -7.24
C ASP A 114 11.69 48.98 -8.19
#